data_AF-W4EB41-F1
#
_entry.id   AF-W4EB41-F1
#
_cell.length_a   1.000
_cell.length_b   1.000
_cell.length_c   1.000
_cell.angle_alpha   90.00
_cell.angle_beta   90.00
_cell.angle_gamma   90.00
#
_symmetry.space_group_name_H-M   'P 1'
#
loop_
_entity.id
_entity.type
_entity.pdbx_description
1 polymer ?
#
loop_
_entity_poly.entity_id
_entity_poly.type
_entity_poly.pdbx_seq_one_letter_code
_entity_poly.pdbx_strand_id
1 'polypeptide(L)'
;MKLNEQGVLIIEEDDIHDLYFFLAHDGLTFKDSFEIGIEKHKIELYPGSVSAIVHPQAMPEDYGYPEEDLPRIVEAIYSAVREYDPGFGVW
;
A
#
# COMPACT_ATOMS: atom_id res chain seq x y z
N MET A 1 4.76 -4.35 5.36
CA MET A 1 5.24 -3.43 4.31
C MET A 1 6.72 -3.17 4.54
N LYS A 2 7.49 -2.90 3.48
CA LYS A 2 8.93 -2.58 3.60
C LYS A 2 9.42 -1.67 2.49
N LEU A 3 10.17 -0.62 2.82
CA LEU A 3 10.96 0.15 1.87
C LEU A 3 12.42 -0.32 1.91
N ASN A 4 13.00 -0.68 0.76
CA ASN A 4 14.42 -1.07 0.69
C ASN A 4 15.34 0.11 0.35
N GLU A 5 16.66 -0.11 0.39
CA GLU A 5 17.68 0.92 0.14
C GLU A 5 17.64 1.49 -1.28
N GLN A 6 17.02 0.77 -2.23
CA GLN A 6 16.83 1.17 -3.62
C GLN A 6 15.55 2.00 -3.82
N GLY A 7 14.79 2.28 -2.75
CA GLY A 7 13.51 2.99 -2.81
C GLY A 7 12.36 2.13 -3.33
N VAL A 8 12.49 0.80 -3.31
CA VAL A 8 11.38 -0.09 -3.70
C VAL A 8 10.50 -0.37 -2.49
N LEU A 9 9.25 0.09 -2.56
CA LEU A 9 8.22 -0.22 -1.59
C LEU A 9 7.63 -1.61 -1.89
N ILE A 10 7.95 -2.58 -1.05
CA ILE A 10 7.46 -3.95 -1.11
C ILE A 10 6.23 -4.03 -0.21
N ILE A 11 5.14 -4.51 -0.80
CA ILE A 11 3.85 -4.75 -0.17
C ILE A 11 3.54 -6.23 -0.34
N GLU A 12 3.31 -6.93 0.77
CA GLU A 12 3.04 -8.36 0.78
C GLU A 12 1.53 -8.64 0.87
N GLU A 13 1.13 -9.90 0.75
CA GLU A 13 -0.29 -10.29 0.79
C GLU A 13 -0.94 -9.90 2.12
N ASP A 14 -0.26 -10.13 3.24
CA ASP A 14 -0.73 -9.73 4.57
C ASP A 14 -0.89 -8.21 4.69
N ASP A 15 -0.07 -7.42 4.01
CA ASP A 15 -0.21 -5.96 4.01
C ASP A 15 -1.46 -5.51 3.28
N ILE A 16 -1.75 -6.11 2.12
CA ILE A 16 -2.98 -5.84 1.36
C ILE A 16 -4.20 -6.26 2.18
N HIS A 17 -4.12 -7.41 2.86
CA HIS A 17 -5.20 -7.87 3.72
C HIS A 17 -5.45 -6.91 4.89
N ASP A 18 -4.40 -6.47 5.60
CA ASP A 18 -4.51 -5.48 6.67
C ASP A 18 -5.15 -4.18 6.16
N LEU A 19 -4.66 -3.65 5.02
CA LEU A 19 -5.20 -2.42 4.40
C LEU A 19 -6.69 -2.56 4.02
N TYR A 20 -7.08 -3.73 3.51
CA TYR A 20 -8.47 -4.02 3.19
C TYR A 20 -9.34 -4.12 4.45
N PHE A 21 -8.84 -4.80 5.48
CA PHE A 21 -9.59 -5.01 6.72
C PHE A 21 -9.91 -3.69 7.43
N PHE A 22 -8.96 -2.77 7.52
CA PHE A 22 -9.19 -1.44 8.08
C PHE A 22 -10.25 -0.64 7.30
N LEU A 23 -10.29 -0.79 5.98
CA LEU A 23 -11.29 -0.14 5.13
C LEU A 23 -12.69 -0.76 5.31
N ALA A 24 -12.79 -2.08 5.26
CA ALA A 24 -14.06 -2.79 5.25
C ALA A 24 -14.71 -2.91 6.63
N HIS A 25 -13.90 -3.07 7.68
CA HIS A 25 -14.39 -3.36 9.03
C HIS A 25 -14.39 -2.13 9.94
N ASP A 26 -13.32 -1.33 9.90
CA ASP A 26 -13.15 -0.20 10.82
C ASP A 26 -13.68 1.12 10.21
N GLY A 27 -14.08 1.10 8.94
CA GLY A 27 -14.62 2.25 8.23
C GLY A 27 -13.60 3.36 8.01
N LEU A 28 -12.31 3.04 8.10
CA LEU A 28 -11.22 3.99 7.88
C LEU A 28 -11.11 4.32 6.39
N THR A 29 -10.60 5.53 6.12
CA THR A 29 -10.20 5.83 4.75
C THR A 29 -8.99 4.97 4.37
N PHE A 30 -8.83 4.71 3.07
CA PHE A 30 -7.65 3.97 2.61
C PHE A 30 -6.35 4.68 3.03
N LYS A 31 -6.36 6.02 2.98
CA LYS A 31 -5.22 6.84 3.39
C LYS A 31 -4.84 6.59 4.85
N ASP A 32 -5.80 6.65 5.77
CA ASP A 32 -5.52 6.44 7.19
C ASP A 32 -5.01 5.01 7.44
N SER A 33 -5.57 4.04 6.73
CA SER A 33 -5.14 2.64 6.79
C SER A 33 -3.69 2.48 6.30
N PHE A 34 -3.34 3.17 5.21
CA PHE A 34 -1.99 3.19 4.66
C PHE A 34 -1.00 3.88 5.60
N GLU A 35 -1.40 5.00 6.22
CA GLU A 35 -0.61 5.72 7.23
C GLU A 35 -0.28 4.81 8.42
N ILE A 36 -1.28 4.11 8.96
CA ILE A 36 -1.07 3.11 10.03
C ILE A 36 -0.08 2.03 9.57
N GLY A 37 -0.20 1.56 8.33
CA GLY A 37 0.72 0.59 7.74
C GLY A 37 2.17 1.07 7.73
N ILE A 38 2.44 2.25 7.16
CA ILE A 38 3.80 2.80 7.11
C ILE A 38 4.36 3.10 8.51
N GLU A 39 3.53 3.57 9.45
CA GLU A 39 3.94 3.81 10.84
C GLU A 39 4.28 2.51 11.59
N LYS A 40 3.41 1.49 11.49
CA LYS A 40 3.60 0.14 12.08
C LYS A 40 4.93 -0.46 11.64
N HIS A 41 5.29 -0.24 10.37
CA HIS A 41 6.52 -0.74 9.76
C HIS A 41 7.71 0.24 9.85
N LYS A 42 7.54 1.42 10.46
CA LYS A 42 8.56 2.48 10.59
C LYS A 42 9.16 2.88 9.25
N ILE A 43 8.33 3.00 8.23
CA ILE A 43 8.72 3.46 6.89
C ILE A 43 8.62 4.98 6.87
N GLU A 44 9.71 5.64 6.52
CA GLU A 44 9.74 7.07 6.29
C GLU A 44 9.62 7.34 4.78
N LEU A 45 8.58 8.07 4.39
CA LEU A 45 8.37 8.54 3.02
C LEU A 45 8.70 10.04 2.95
N TYR A 46 9.44 10.42 1.92
CA TYR A 46 9.78 11.81 1.61
C TYR A 46 9.85 11.99 0.09
N PRO A 47 9.84 13.23 -0.44
CA PRO A 47 9.88 13.44 -1.88
C PRO A 47 11.08 12.74 -2.55
N GLY A 48 10.81 11.82 -3.48
CA GLY A 48 11.77 10.98 -4.20
C GLY A 48 12.25 9.73 -3.46
N SER A 49 11.64 9.37 -2.33
CA SER A 49 12.02 8.18 -1.54
C SER A 49 11.63 6.85 -2.19
N VAL A 50 10.54 6.83 -2.95
CA VAL A 50 10.00 5.65 -3.63
C VAL A 50 10.34 5.71 -5.12
N SER A 51 11.05 4.70 -5.59
CA SER A 51 11.41 4.50 -7.00
C SER A 51 10.47 3.52 -7.70
N ALA A 52 9.94 2.54 -6.97
CA ALA A 52 9.01 1.54 -7.48
C ALA A 52 8.16 0.94 -6.35
N ILE A 53 7.01 0.36 -6.72
CA ILE A 53 6.15 -0.41 -5.82
C ILE A 53 6.09 -1.85 -6.35
N VAL A 54 6.26 -2.82 -5.47
CA VAL A 54 6.10 -4.25 -5.76
C VAL A 54 4.97 -4.77 -4.89
N HIS A 55 3.98 -5.42 -5.52
CA HIS A 55 2.82 -5.98 -4.85
C HIS A 55 2.39 -7.31 -5.53
N PRO A 56 1.63 -8.17 -4.81
CA PRO A 56 1.02 -9.36 -5.38
C PRO A 56 0.15 -9.05 -6.59
N GLN A 57 0.18 -9.93 -7.60
CA GLN A 57 -0.66 -9.82 -8.81
C GLN A 57 -1.98 -10.58 -8.69
N ALA A 58 -2.04 -11.49 -7.73
CA ALA A 58 -3.22 -12.25 -7.35
C ALA A 58 -3.17 -12.40 -5.83
N MET A 59 -4.31 -12.74 -5.27
CA MET A 59 -4.45 -12.93 -3.85
C MET A 59 -5.05 -14.32 -3.56
N PRO A 60 -4.70 -14.95 -2.43
CA PRO A 60 -5.31 -16.21 -2.03
C PRO A 60 -6.84 -16.11 -1.80
N GLU A 61 -7.59 -17.12 -2.26
CA GLU A 61 -9.06 -17.16 -2.15
C GLU A 61 -9.56 -17.14 -0.69
N ASP A 62 -8.75 -17.63 0.25
CA ASP A 62 -9.08 -17.78 1.67
C ASP A 62 -9.09 -16.46 2.46
N TYR A 63 -8.55 -15.38 1.92
CA TYR A 63 -8.68 -14.05 2.52
C TYR A 63 -10.07 -13.42 2.32
N GLY A 64 -10.90 -13.98 1.42
CA GLY A 64 -12.33 -13.66 1.35
C GLY A 64 -12.72 -12.29 0.80
N TYR A 65 -11.81 -11.54 0.16
CA TYR A 65 -12.19 -10.35 -0.63
C TYR A 65 -12.52 -10.72 -2.09
N PRO A 66 -13.43 -9.98 -2.75
CA PRO A 66 -13.68 -10.11 -4.18
C PRO A 66 -12.40 -9.90 -5.02
N GLU A 67 -12.18 -10.70 -6.06
CA GLU A 67 -11.01 -10.54 -6.96
C GLU A 67 -10.94 -9.12 -7.59
N GLU A 68 -12.10 -8.49 -7.80
CA GLU A 68 -12.24 -7.13 -8.32
C GLU A 68 -11.69 -6.04 -7.37
N ASP A 69 -11.51 -6.33 -6.09
CA ASP A 69 -11.02 -5.36 -5.11
C ASP A 69 -9.49 -5.19 -5.17
N LEU A 70 -8.73 -6.18 -5.66
CA LEU A 70 -7.26 -6.09 -5.72
C LEU A 70 -6.78 -4.92 -6.60
N PRO A 71 -7.25 -4.75 -7.86
CA PRO A 71 -6.89 -3.58 -8.66
C PRO A 71 -7.22 -2.25 -7.99
N ARG A 72 -8.36 -2.17 -7.28
CA ARG A 72 -8.79 -0.96 -6.55
C ARG A 72 -7.86 -0.65 -5.38
N ILE A 73 -7.47 -1.68 -4.62
CA ILE A 73 -6.52 -1.53 -3.50
C ILE A 73 -5.16 -1.09 -4.03
N VAL A 74 -4.68 -1.72 -5.10
CA VAL A 74 -3.43 -1.34 -5.74
C VAL A 74 -3.47 0.11 -6.19
N GLU A 75 -4.51 0.55 -6.90
CA GLU A 75 -4.64 1.96 -7.30
C GLU A 75 -4.60 2.90 -6.08
N ALA A 76 -5.27 2.53 -4.99
CA ALA A 76 -5.28 3.31 -3.76
C ALA A 76 -3.90 3.38 -3.09
N ILE A 77 -3.10 2.30 -3.13
CA ILE A 77 -1.69 2.28 -2.70
C ILE A 77 -0.89 3.32 -3.50
N TYR A 78 -0.99 3.28 -4.83
CA TYR A 78 -0.27 4.23 -5.68
C TYR A 78 -0.72 5.67 -5.42
N SER A 79 -2.01 5.91 -5.17
CA SER A 79 -2.51 7.22 -4.79
C SER A 79 -1.93 7.70 -3.47
N ALA A 80 -1.95 6.85 -2.43
CA ALA A 80 -1.42 7.18 -1.12
C ALA A 80 0.08 7.49 -1.18
N VAL A 81 0.87 6.66 -1.88
CA VAL A 81 2.31 6.91 -2.05
C VAL A 81 2.56 8.28 -2.68
N ARG A 82 1.79 8.71 -3.70
CA ARG A 82 1.97 10.04 -4.30
C ARG A 82 1.67 11.20 -3.36
N GLU A 83 0.80 11.01 -2.37
CA GLU A 83 0.53 12.05 -1.37
C GLU A 83 1.70 12.23 -0.40
N TYR A 84 2.33 11.14 0.03
CA TYR A 84 3.46 11.17 0.97
C TYR A 84 4.81 11.37 0.28
N ASP A 85 4.92 10.94 -0.98
CA ASP A 85 6.05 11.12 -1.86
C ASP A 85 5.61 11.79 -3.18
N PRO A 86 5.53 13.13 -3.21
CA PRO A 86 5.21 13.89 -4.42
C PRO A 86 6.23 13.74 -5.56
N GLY A 87 7.42 13.16 -5.29
CA GLY A 87 8.43 12.87 -6.32
C GLY A 87 8.19 11.54 -7.03
N PHE A 88 7.34 10.67 -6.47
CA PHE A 88 7.04 9.37 -7.05
C PHE A 88 6.27 9.49 -8.37
N GLY A 89 6.83 8.94 -9.44
CA GLY A 89 6.21 8.90 -10.76
C GLY A 89 6.36 10.19 -11.59
N VAL A 90 7.18 11.15 -11.12
CA VAL A 90 7.56 12.35 -11.89
C VAL A 90 8.85 12.03 -12.65
N TRP A 91 8.78 11.89 -13.97
CA TRP A 91 9.90 11.57 -14.87
C TRP A 91 10.17 12.71 -15.86
#